data_AF-A0A7J6QV48-F1
#
_entry.id   AF-A0A7J6QV48-F1
#
_cell.length_a   1.000
_cell.length_b   1.000
_cell.length_c   1.000
_cell.angle_alpha   90.00
_cell.angle_beta   90.00
_cell.angle_gamma   90.00
#
_symmetry.space_group_name_H-M   'P 1'
#
loop_
_entity.id
_entity.type
_entity.pdbx_description
1 polymer ?
#
loop_
_entity_poly.entity_id
_entity_poly.type
_entity_poly.pdbx_seq_one_letter_code
_entity_poly.pdbx_strand_id
1 'polypeptide(L)'
;IRSDIPKAELVNKVGHSLHVDDPIFRKYSTSRKVLEMVRDLGYKAPVLPQSMYIFKQPLIGGAVTSHQDSSFLHTTPRQTCLGMWLALDPATLENGCLWVRPGSHREPLRRVFARSTEEGSPHFVDVNMDIKASPAVAWEGELPASEGDGLRAKGFIPVEVDAGDLVVFPGSRAACFAPARK
;
A
#
# COMPACT_ATOMS: atom_id res chain seq x y z
N ILE A 1 -0.81 -24.29 6.15
CA ILE A 1 -1.89 -23.45 6.72
C ILE A 1 -2.12 -23.95 8.14
N ARG A 2 -2.02 -23.08 9.16
CA ARG A 2 -2.23 -23.41 10.58
C ARG A 2 -3.64 -23.98 10.76
N SER A 3 -3.78 -25.28 11.03
CA SER A 3 -5.08 -25.94 11.19
C SER A 3 -5.73 -25.69 12.55
N ASP A 4 -4.97 -25.12 13.48
CA ASP A 4 -5.33 -24.76 14.84
C ASP A 4 -6.05 -23.40 14.96
N ILE A 5 -6.06 -22.60 13.88
CA ILE A 5 -6.69 -21.27 13.85
C ILE A 5 -7.95 -21.33 12.97
N PRO A 6 -9.10 -20.78 13.42
CA PRO A 6 -10.31 -20.69 12.60
C PRO A 6 -10.03 -20.03 11.24
N LYS A 7 -10.57 -20.59 10.15
CA LYS A 7 -10.33 -20.07 8.79
C LYS A 7 -10.66 -18.58 8.63
N ALA A 8 -11.67 -18.10 9.34
CA ALA A 8 -12.06 -16.69 9.33
C ALA A 8 -10.94 -15.77 9.86
N GLU A 9 -10.15 -16.25 10.81
CA GLU A 9 -9.01 -15.52 11.40
C GLU A 9 -7.75 -15.60 10.51
N LEU A 10 -7.74 -16.45 9.48
CA LEU A 10 -6.61 -16.54 8.54
C LEU A 10 -6.74 -15.56 7.37
N VAL A 11 -7.83 -14.80 7.27
CA VAL A 11 -8.05 -13.83 6.20
C VAL A 11 -7.10 -12.65 6.40
N ASN A 12 -6.20 -12.42 5.43
CA ASN A 12 -5.29 -11.27 5.43
C ASN A 12 -5.92 -10.03 4.78
N LYS A 13 -6.66 -10.22 3.68
CA LYS A 13 -7.33 -9.12 2.98
C LYS A 13 -8.57 -9.59 2.24
N VAL A 14 -9.50 -8.66 2.04
CA VAL A 14 -10.65 -8.81 1.14
C VAL A 14 -10.60 -7.68 0.12
N GLY A 15 -10.83 -8.02 -1.15
CA GLY A 15 -10.72 -7.08 -2.26
C GLY A 15 -11.08 -7.76 -3.58
N HIS A 16 -11.07 -7.06 -4.71
CA HIS A 16 -10.56 -5.69 -4.92
C HIS A 16 -11.65 -4.68 -5.30
N SER A 17 -12.93 -5.05 -5.16
CA SER A 17 -14.09 -4.30 -5.63
C SER A 17 -15.13 -3.98 -4.54
N LEU A 18 -14.74 -4.00 -3.25
CA LEU A 18 -15.65 -3.63 -2.15
C LEU A 18 -16.34 -2.27 -2.36
N HIS A 19 -15.66 -1.27 -2.92
CA HIS A 19 -16.24 0.04 -3.27
C HIS A 19 -17.35 -0.01 -4.34
N VAL A 20 -17.49 -1.13 -5.06
CA VAL A 20 -18.56 -1.41 -6.02
C VAL A 20 -19.63 -2.29 -5.39
N ASP A 21 -19.19 -3.40 -4.78
CA ASP A 21 -20.05 -4.51 -4.39
C ASP A 21 -20.68 -4.33 -3.02
N ASP A 22 -20.05 -3.57 -2.11
CA ASP A 22 -20.55 -3.34 -0.76
C ASP A 22 -21.09 -1.90 -0.60
N PRO A 23 -22.35 -1.72 -0.14
CA PRO A 23 -22.97 -0.41 -0.04
C PRO A 23 -22.31 0.52 0.99
N ILE A 24 -21.71 -0.01 2.05
CA ILE A 24 -21.02 0.78 3.08
C ILE A 24 -19.70 1.33 2.50
N PHE A 25 -18.90 0.45 1.89
CA PHE A 25 -17.64 0.86 1.25
C PHE A 25 -17.90 1.85 0.12
N ARG A 26 -18.89 1.57 -0.74
CA ARG A 26 -19.30 2.48 -1.82
C ARG A 26 -19.70 3.85 -1.27
N LYS A 27 -20.57 3.90 -0.25
CA LYS A 27 -21.02 5.17 0.35
C LYS A 27 -19.87 5.99 0.91
N TYR A 28 -18.91 5.34 1.59
CA TYR A 28 -17.74 6.03 2.13
C TYR A 28 -16.82 6.53 1.01
N SER A 29 -16.47 5.64 0.08
CA SER A 29 -15.48 5.91 -0.97
C SER A 29 -15.96 6.94 -1.99
N THR A 30 -17.27 7.08 -2.19
CA THR A 30 -17.87 8.13 -3.02
C THR A 30 -18.47 9.27 -2.19
N SER A 31 -18.12 9.37 -0.90
CA SER A 31 -18.63 10.44 -0.05
C SER A 31 -18.14 11.81 -0.52
N ARG A 32 -18.94 12.84 -0.23
CA ARG A 32 -18.60 14.23 -0.57
C ARG A 32 -17.23 14.64 -0.02
N LYS A 33 -16.90 14.24 1.22
CA LYS A 33 -15.61 14.54 1.86
C LYS A 33 -14.42 13.98 1.08
N VAL A 34 -14.51 12.73 0.63
CA VAL A 34 -13.45 12.09 -0.18
C VAL A 34 -13.32 12.78 -1.52
N LEU A 35 -14.44 13.06 -2.20
CA LEU A 35 -14.44 13.72 -3.51
C LEU A 35 -13.88 15.16 -3.44
N GLU A 36 -14.23 15.93 -2.42
CA GLU A 36 -13.70 17.28 -2.20
C GLU A 36 -12.19 17.23 -1.92
N MET A 37 -11.74 16.36 -1.01
CA MET A 37 -10.31 16.19 -0.72
C MET A 37 -9.50 15.83 -1.96
N VAL A 38 -9.97 14.87 -2.77
CA VAL A 38 -9.26 14.45 -3.99
C VAL A 38 -9.22 15.58 -5.04
N ARG A 39 -10.27 16.40 -5.13
CA ARG A 39 -10.30 17.59 -5.99
C ARG A 39 -9.36 18.69 -5.50
N ASP A 40 -9.28 18.91 -4.19
CA ASP A 40 -8.35 19.87 -3.58
C ASP A 40 -6.89 19.47 -3.82
N LEU A 41 -6.61 18.17 -3.93
CA LEU A 41 -5.32 17.64 -4.37
C LEU A 41 -5.06 17.78 -5.88
N GLY A 42 -5.99 18.36 -6.64
CA GLY A 42 -5.83 18.67 -8.07
C GLY A 42 -6.33 17.59 -9.03
N TYR A 43 -6.97 16.53 -8.56
CA TYR A 43 -7.51 15.48 -9.43
C TYR A 43 -8.82 15.94 -10.09
N LYS A 44 -8.84 15.94 -11.43
CA LYS A 44 -9.97 16.46 -12.22
C LYS A 44 -11.10 15.45 -12.42
N ALA A 45 -10.75 14.21 -12.72
CA ALA A 45 -11.68 13.12 -12.98
C ALA A 45 -11.20 11.86 -12.24
N PRO A 46 -11.23 11.85 -10.90
CA PRO A 46 -10.75 10.72 -10.13
C PRO A 46 -11.62 9.48 -10.37
N VAL A 47 -10.98 8.34 -10.52
CA VAL A 47 -11.61 7.02 -10.58
C VAL A 47 -11.06 6.15 -9.45
N LEU A 48 -11.86 5.21 -8.96
CA LEU A 48 -11.43 4.24 -7.95
C LEU A 48 -11.22 2.90 -8.63
N PRO A 49 -9.98 2.52 -9.00
CA PRO A 49 -9.72 1.25 -9.68
C PRO A 49 -9.71 0.06 -8.72
N GLN A 50 -9.55 0.30 -7.42
CA GLN A 50 -9.32 -0.74 -6.43
C GLN A 50 -9.72 -0.28 -5.02
N SER A 51 -10.26 -1.21 -4.23
CA SER A 51 -10.44 -1.07 -2.78
C SER A 51 -10.10 -2.38 -2.08
N MET A 52 -9.47 -2.31 -0.92
CA MET A 52 -9.16 -3.47 -0.09
C MET A 52 -9.51 -3.21 1.36
N TYR A 53 -9.90 -4.27 2.06
CA TYR A 53 -9.90 -4.34 3.51
C TYR A 53 -8.70 -5.18 3.93
N ILE A 54 -7.85 -4.66 4.80
CA ILE A 54 -6.64 -5.35 5.27
C ILE A 54 -6.84 -5.72 6.73
N PHE A 55 -6.82 -7.01 7.02
CA PHE A 55 -6.83 -7.53 8.38
C PHE A 55 -5.39 -7.64 8.89
N LYS A 56 -5.13 -6.95 10.00
CA LYS A 56 -3.91 -7.12 10.81
C LYS A 56 -4.23 -8.01 12.00
N GLN A 57 -4.53 -9.27 11.70
CA GLN A 57 -4.89 -10.25 12.71
C GLN A 57 -3.79 -10.35 13.79
N PRO A 58 -4.14 -10.36 15.08
CA PRO A 58 -3.20 -10.57 16.17
C PRO A 58 -2.25 -11.72 15.90
N LEU A 59 -0.95 -11.53 16.13
CA LEU A 59 0.12 -12.55 16.06
C LEU A 59 0.43 -13.13 14.67
N ILE A 60 -0.54 -13.15 13.75
CA ILE A 60 -0.43 -13.75 12.41
C ILE A 60 -0.54 -12.72 11.28
N GLY A 61 -0.80 -11.46 11.61
CA GLY A 61 -0.87 -10.35 10.68
C GLY A 61 0.48 -10.12 10.01
N GLY A 62 0.64 -10.66 8.81
CA GLY A 62 1.87 -10.59 8.04
C GLY A 62 2.33 -9.15 7.79
N ALA A 63 3.65 -8.99 7.74
CA ALA A 63 4.26 -7.76 7.25
C ALA A 63 3.99 -7.59 5.75
N VAL A 64 3.88 -6.34 5.32
CA VAL A 64 3.84 -6.00 3.90
C VAL A 64 5.19 -5.41 3.55
N THR A 65 5.90 -6.04 2.61
CA THR A 65 7.23 -5.60 2.18
C THR A 65 7.17 -4.21 1.55
N SER A 66 8.32 -3.54 1.48
CA SER A 66 8.36 -2.19 0.93
C SER A 66 8.07 -2.19 -0.57
N HIS A 67 7.16 -1.32 -0.98
CA HIS A 67 6.75 -1.15 -2.38
C HIS A 67 6.25 0.28 -2.65
N GLN A 68 6.05 0.57 -3.93
CA GLN A 68 5.34 1.74 -4.44
C GLN A 68 4.01 1.24 -5.05
N ASP A 69 2.86 1.79 -4.68
CA ASP A 69 1.56 1.37 -5.24
C ASP A 69 1.52 1.52 -6.76
N SER A 70 2.20 2.54 -7.30
CA SER A 70 2.37 2.75 -8.74
C SER A 70 3.10 1.60 -9.45
N SER A 71 3.76 0.69 -8.73
CA SER A 71 4.29 -0.55 -9.31
C SER A 71 3.17 -1.49 -9.73
N PHE A 72 2.03 -1.47 -9.04
CA PHE A 72 0.89 -2.35 -9.33
C PHE A 72 -0.21 -1.61 -10.10
N LEU A 73 -0.42 -0.34 -9.78
CA LEU A 73 -1.39 0.56 -10.41
C LEU A 73 -0.66 1.63 -11.23
N HIS A 74 0.06 1.16 -12.24
CA HIS A 74 0.90 2.00 -13.10
C HIS A 74 0.08 2.87 -14.05
N THR A 75 0.45 4.14 -14.20
CA THR A 75 -0.15 5.05 -15.19
C THR A 75 0.89 5.81 -16.01
N THR A 76 0.51 6.22 -17.22
CA THR A 76 1.35 6.99 -18.16
C THR A 76 0.59 8.21 -18.67
N PRO A 77 1.27 9.29 -19.13
CA PRO A 77 2.72 9.50 -19.14
C PRO A 77 3.29 9.90 -17.77
N ARG A 78 2.44 10.15 -16.77
CA ARG A 78 2.85 10.47 -15.40
C ARG A 78 2.09 9.59 -14.42
N GLN A 79 2.71 9.31 -13.27
CA GLN A 79 2.05 8.59 -12.19
C GLN A 79 0.93 9.44 -11.58
N THR A 80 -0.24 8.83 -11.44
CA THR A 80 -1.47 9.46 -10.91
C THR A 80 -2.11 8.63 -9.82
N CYS A 81 -1.48 7.54 -9.37
CA CYS A 81 -2.02 6.72 -8.30
C CYS A 81 -1.97 7.52 -6.98
N LEU A 82 -3.08 7.49 -6.23
CA LEU A 82 -3.20 8.05 -4.89
C LEU A 82 -3.65 6.95 -3.93
N GLY A 83 -2.79 6.63 -2.96
CA GLY A 83 -3.13 5.75 -1.85
C GLY A 83 -3.95 6.50 -0.81
N MET A 84 -5.07 5.92 -0.40
CA MET A 84 -5.90 6.39 0.69
C MET A 84 -6.08 5.22 1.67
N TRP A 85 -5.50 5.35 2.86
CA TRP A 85 -5.52 4.32 3.88
C TRP A 85 -6.28 4.82 5.10
N LEU A 86 -7.46 4.25 5.34
CA LEU A 86 -8.32 4.59 6.48
C LEU A 86 -8.04 3.61 7.62
N ALA A 87 -7.66 4.14 8.78
CA ALA A 87 -7.58 3.36 10.00
C ALA A 87 -8.99 3.05 10.51
N LEU A 88 -9.37 1.77 10.57
CA LEU A 88 -10.63 1.34 11.17
C LEU A 88 -10.48 1.07 12.67
N ASP A 89 -9.27 0.72 13.08
CA ASP A 89 -8.82 0.58 14.46
C ASP A 89 -7.57 1.47 14.66
N PRO A 90 -7.22 1.87 15.90
CA PRO A 90 -5.98 2.60 16.15
C PRO A 90 -4.79 1.81 15.61
N ALA A 91 -3.92 2.47 14.85
CA ALA A 91 -2.78 1.84 14.22
C ALA A 91 -1.50 2.31 14.89
N THR A 92 -0.82 1.39 15.56
CA THR A 92 0.34 1.65 16.39
C THR A 92 1.54 0.83 15.92
N LEU A 93 2.71 1.13 16.47
CA LEU A 93 3.90 0.30 16.30
C LEU A 93 3.68 -1.15 16.74
N GLU A 94 2.81 -1.41 17.72
CA GLU A 94 2.58 -2.75 18.26
C GLU A 94 1.68 -3.62 17.37
N ASN A 95 0.68 -3.02 16.71
CA ASN A 95 -0.31 -3.74 15.89
C ASN A 95 -0.10 -3.58 14.37
N GLY A 96 1.04 -3.05 13.95
CA GLY A 96 1.48 -3.06 12.56
C GLY A 96 1.02 -1.85 11.74
N CYS A 97 1.22 -0.63 12.27
CA CYS A 97 1.02 0.62 11.55
C CYS A 97 1.82 0.70 10.23
N LEU A 98 1.42 1.67 9.41
CA LEU A 98 2.11 2.01 8.17
C LEU A 98 3.49 2.59 8.47
N TRP A 99 4.47 2.26 7.64
CA TRP A 99 5.77 2.90 7.61
C TRP A 99 5.99 3.52 6.23
N VAL A 100 6.47 4.75 6.20
CA VAL A 100 6.73 5.48 4.95
C VAL A 100 8.14 6.03 4.94
N ARG A 101 8.74 6.14 3.75
CA ARG A 101 10.00 6.86 3.57
C ARG A 101 9.73 8.27 3.04
N PRO A 102 9.90 9.33 3.84
CA PRO A 102 9.69 10.70 3.39
C PRO A 102 10.54 11.04 2.16
N GLY A 103 9.98 11.81 1.23
CA GLY A 103 10.68 12.20 -0.02
C GLY A 103 10.75 11.13 -1.12
N SER A 104 10.56 9.84 -0.80
CA SER A 104 10.70 8.74 -1.78
C SER A 104 9.79 8.81 -3.01
N HIS A 105 8.66 9.52 -2.93
CA HIS A 105 7.77 9.78 -4.06
C HIS A 105 8.41 10.56 -5.23
N ARG A 106 9.57 11.20 -5.00
CA ARG A 106 10.37 11.89 -6.02
C ARG A 106 11.40 10.98 -6.70
N GLU A 107 11.58 9.78 -6.16
CA GLU A 107 12.45 8.77 -6.75
C GLU A 107 11.71 8.11 -7.92
N PRO A 108 12.43 7.61 -8.93
CA PRO A 108 11.81 6.86 -10.02
C PRO A 108 11.01 5.68 -9.49
N LEU A 109 9.97 5.29 -10.25
CA LEU A 109 9.32 4.00 -10.03
C LEU A 109 10.32 2.90 -10.39
N ARG A 110 10.52 1.93 -9.50
CA ARG A 110 11.61 0.96 -9.64
C ARG A 110 11.24 -0.27 -10.45
N ARG A 111 10.01 -0.75 -10.31
CA ARG A 111 9.47 -1.92 -11.02
C ARG A 111 7.99 -1.76 -11.26
N VAL A 112 7.44 -2.49 -12.23
CA VAL A 112 6.01 -2.59 -12.50
C VAL A 112 5.61 -4.04 -12.60
N PHE A 113 4.52 -4.38 -11.94
CA PHE A 113 3.90 -5.68 -12.02
C PHE A 113 3.10 -5.76 -13.32
N ALA A 114 3.61 -6.52 -14.27
CA ALA A 114 2.96 -6.73 -15.56
C ALA A 114 2.24 -8.08 -15.56
N ARG A 115 1.02 -8.07 -16.11
CA ARG A 115 0.36 -9.30 -16.49
C ARG A 115 0.97 -9.78 -17.80
N SER A 116 1.40 -11.05 -17.85
CA SER A 116 1.85 -11.66 -19.10
C SER A 116 0.75 -11.61 -20.15
N THR A 117 1.10 -11.30 -21.39
CA THR A 117 0.19 -11.38 -22.53
C THR A 117 0.10 -12.80 -23.11
N GLU A 118 1.03 -13.68 -22.73
CA GLU A 118 1.02 -15.11 -23.01
C GLU A 118 0.55 -15.91 -21.77
N GLU A 119 0.40 -17.23 -21.86
CA GLU A 119 0.01 -18.15 -20.75
C GLU A 119 1.03 -18.21 -19.57
N GLY A 120 1.79 -17.14 -19.35
CA GLY A 120 2.72 -16.96 -18.26
C GLY A 120 2.08 -16.33 -17.02
N SER A 121 2.65 -16.63 -15.86
CA SER A 121 2.28 -15.96 -14.62
C SER A 121 2.60 -14.45 -14.66
N PRO A 122 1.82 -13.60 -13.99
CA PRO A 122 2.18 -12.20 -13.78
C PRO A 122 3.56 -12.07 -13.15
N HIS A 123 4.35 -11.09 -13.60
CA HIS A 123 5.73 -10.92 -13.17
C HIS A 123 6.09 -9.44 -13.05
N PHE A 124 7.14 -9.12 -12.30
CA PHE A 124 7.68 -7.76 -12.29
C PHE A 124 8.56 -7.53 -13.51
N VAL A 125 8.41 -6.36 -14.11
CA VAL A 125 9.22 -5.82 -15.20
C VAL A 125 9.81 -4.49 -14.74
N ASP A 126 11.09 -4.28 -15.00
CA ASP A 126 11.74 -3.00 -14.70
C ASP A 126 11.29 -1.95 -15.73
N VAL A 127 10.60 -0.91 -15.28
CA VAL A 127 9.92 0.08 -16.16
C VAL A 127 10.76 1.30 -16.52
N ASN A 128 12.07 1.17 -16.52
CA ASN A 128 12.91 2.22 -17.05
C ASN A 128 14.16 1.59 -17.67
N MET A 129 14.33 1.78 -18.97
CA MET A 129 15.60 1.49 -19.65
C MET A 129 16.76 2.33 -19.05
N ASP A 130 16.43 3.42 -18.35
CA ASP A 130 17.36 4.29 -17.60
C ASP A 130 17.54 3.90 -16.11
N ILE A 131 16.81 2.91 -15.57
CA ILE A 131 17.02 2.42 -14.18
C ILE A 131 18.37 1.74 -14.01
N LYS A 132 19.03 1.35 -15.11
CA LYS A 132 20.44 0.95 -15.05
C LYS A 132 21.34 2.01 -14.41
N ALA A 133 20.90 3.28 -14.31
CA ALA A 133 21.63 4.37 -13.67
C ALA A 133 21.24 4.67 -12.21
N SER A 134 20.13 4.12 -11.69
CA SER A 134 19.73 4.32 -10.30
C SER A 134 19.98 3.03 -9.52
N PRO A 135 20.89 3.01 -8.53
CA PRO A 135 21.17 1.80 -7.79
C PRO A 135 19.90 1.24 -7.16
N ALA A 136 19.67 -0.06 -7.33
CA ALA A 136 18.60 -0.77 -6.66
C ALA A 136 18.69 -0.48 -5.16
N VAL A 137 17.59 -0.05 -4.56
CA VAL A 137 17.59 0.17 -3.12
C VAL A 137 17.51 -1.21 -2.48
N ALA A 138 18.54 -1.58 -1.73
CA ALA A 138 18.81 -2.95 -1.27
C ALA A 138 17.69 -3.64 -0.44
N TRP A 139 16.58 -2.97 -0.17
CA TRP A 139 15.47 -3.47 0.64
C TRP A 139 14.14 -3.52 -0.11
N GLU A 140 14.06 -3.10 -1.37
CA GLU A 140 12.79 -3.08 -2.09
C GLU A 140 12.29 -4.49 -2.42
N GLY A 141 10.99 -4.73 -2.20
CA GLY A 141 10.41 -6.08 -2.27
C GLY A 141 10.72 -6.93 -1.04
N GLU A 142 11.52 -6.42 -0.11
CA GLU A 142 11.83 -6.99 1.19
C GLU A 142 11.39 -6.03 2.31
N LEU A 143 11.58 -6.45 3.56
CA LEU A 143 11.55 -5.51 4.68
C LEU A 143 12.97 -4.97 4.87
N PRO A 144 13.17 -3.64 4.92
CA PRO A 144 14.47 -3.04 5.18
C PRO A 144 15.06 -3.42 6.56
N ALA A 145 15.77 -4.55 6.62
CA ALA A 145 16.26 -5.18 7.86
C ALA A 145 15.15 -5.40 8.92
N SER A 146 15.45 -6.14 9.98
CA SER A 146 14.50 -6.45 11.07
C SER A 146 13.86 -5.16 11.59
N GLU A 147 12.55 -5.05 11.43
CA GLU A 147 11.57 -4.04 11.90
C GLU A 147 12.05 -2.98 12.90
N GLY A 148 11.41 -1.81 12.91
CA GLY A 148 11.72 -0.77 13.87
C GLY A 148 13.03 -0.06 13.52
N ASP A 149 14.11 -0.34 14.26
CA ASP A 149 15.41 0.34 14.07
C ASP A 149 16.02 0.08 12.69
N GLY A 150 15.79 -1.10 12.11
CA GLY A 150 16.20 -1.40 10.73
C GLY A 150 15.51 -0.48 9.71
N LEU A 151 14.20 -0.29 9.86
CA LEU A 151 13.41 0.62 9.03
C LEU A 151 13.86 2.07 9.20
N ARG A 152 14.09 2.50 10.45
CA ARG A 152 14.59 3.85 10.77
C ARG A 152 15.96 4.11 10.15
N ALA A 153 16.87 3.14 10.23
CA ALA A 153 18.20 3.23 9.60
C ALA A 153 18.14 3.38 8.08
N LYS A 154 17.03 2.96 7.45
CA LYS A 154 16.77 3.11 6.01
C LYS A 154 15.92 4.35 5.67
N GLY A 155 15.65 5.19 6.67
CA GLY A 155 14.93 6.46 6.51
C GLY A 155 13.41 6.33 6.52
N PHE A 156 12.87 5.19 6.94
CA PHE A 156 11.43 5.06 7.16
C PHE A 156 11.03 5.63 8.52
N ILE A 157 9.83 6.20 8.56
CA ILE A 157 9.17 6.65 9.78
C ILE A 157 7.84 5.91 9.93
N PRO A 158 7.45 5.54 11.16
CA PRO A 158 6.13 4.99 11.42
C PRO A 158 5.08 6.10 11.30
N VAL A 159 3.87 5.70 10.92
CA VAL A 159 2.68 6.55 10.83
C VAL A 159 1.62 5.93 11.73
N GLU A 160 1.72 6.25 13.02
CA GLU A 160 0.71 5.87 14.01
C GLU A 160 -0.47 6.84 13.94
N VAL A 161 -1.68 6.32 13.96
CA VAL A 161 -2.92 7.10 13.80
C VAL A 161 -4.06 6.49 14.60
N ASP A 162 -5.06 7.31 14.90
CA ASP A 162 -6.25 6.87 15.61
C ASP A 162 -7.29 6.27 14.64
N ALA A 163 -8.25 5.52 15.20
CA ALA A 163 -9.37 5.03 14.41
C ALA A 163 -10.16 6.19 13.78
N GLY A 164 -10.42 6.10 12.48
CA GLY A 164 -11.09 7.11 11.68
C GLY A 164 -10.15 8.05 10.92
N ASP A 165 -8.85 8.05 11.23
CA ASP A 165 -7.86 8.84 10.50
C ASP A 165 -7.64 8.29 9.08
N LEU A 166 -7.54 9.21 8.12
CA LEU A 166 -7.26 8.90 6.72
C LEU A 166 -5.85 9.36 6.35
N VAL A 167 -4.96 8.42 6.10
CA VAL A 167 -3.61 8.69 5.59
C VAL A 167 -3.64 8.70 4.07
N VAL A 168 -3.20 9.81 3.47
CA VAL A 168 -3.20 10.00 2.01
C VAL A 168 -1.76 10.18 1.51
N PHE A 169 -1.37 9.43 0.48
CA PHE A 169 -0.03 9.52 -0.10
C PHE A 169 0.00 9.20 -1.60
N PRO A 170 0.93 9.78 -2.38
CA PRO A 170 1.08 9.43 -3.79
C PRO A 170 1.57 7.99 -3.93
N GLY A 171 1.08 7.26 -4.93
CA GLY A 171 1.44 5.86 -5.16
C GLY A 171 2.89 5.63 -5.55
N SER A 172 3.65 6.67 -5.90
CA SER A 172 5.11 6.60 -6.05
C SER A 172 5.86 6.60 -4.71
N ARG A 173 5.20 6.79 -3.57
CA ARG A 173 5.84 6.75 -2.26
C ARG A 173 6.18 5.32 -1.88
N ALA A 174 7.40 5.11 -1.40
CA ALA A 174 7.78 3.84 -0.77
C ALA A 174 7.09 3.72 0.60
N ALA A 175 6.33 2.64 0.77
CA ALA A 175 5.63 2.31 2.00
C ALA A 175 5.65 0.80 2.28
N CYS A 176 5.57 0.44 3.55
CA CYS A 176 5.47 -0.93 4.05
C CYS A 176 4.61 -0.98 5.31
N PHE A 177 4.22 -2.17 5.74
CA PHE A 177 3.57 -2.37 7.03
C PHE A 177 4.38 -3.33 7.88
N ALA A 178 4.63 -2.95 9.14
CA ALA A 178 5.18 -3.88 10.12
C ALA A 178 4.18 -5.03 10.40
N PRO A 179 4.64 -6.21 10.85
CA PRO A 179 3.75 -7.26 11.29
C PRO A 179 3.01 -6.87 12.58
N ALA A 180 1.82 -7.42 12.76
CA ALA A 180 1.01 -7.23 13.97
C ALA A 180 1.49 -8.19 15.06
N ARG A 181 1.98 -7.66 16.18
CA ARG A 181 2.56 -8.46 17.28
C ARG A 181 1.57 -8.76 18.40
N LYS A 182 0.42 -8.08 18.42
CA LYS A 182 -0.67 -8.23 19.38
C LYS A 182 -2.00 -8.00 18.68
#